data_AF-A0A2M9WL37-F1
#
_entry.id   AF-A0A2M9WL37-F1
#
_cell.length_a   1.000
_cell.length_b   1.000
_cell.length_c   1.000
_cell.angle_alpha   90.00
_cell.angle_beta   90.00
_cell.angle_gamma   90.00
#
_symmetry.space_group_name_H-M   'P 1'
#
loop_
_entity.id
_entity.type
_entity.pdbx_description
1 polymer ?
#
loop_
_entity_poly.entity_id
_entity_poly.type
_entity_poly.pdbx_seq_one_letter_code
_entity_poly.pdbx_strand_id
1 'polypeptide(L)'
;MKDAVEEEMKKRGHNVHVDAVMIKDVNEDMLNHYDAYLTIAKTDLAFQPKIPLIEAGPILYRIPAMAQPVYDKVEEVVKKVENE
;
A
#
# COMPACT_ATOMS: atom_id res chain seq x y z
N MET A 1 6.79 -8.57 2.15
CA MET A 1 6.02 -7.58 1.35
C MET A 1 6.30 -6.18 1.87
N LYS A 2 6.01 -5.91 3.16
CA LYS A 2 6.39 -4.70 3.88
C LYS A 2 7.80 -4.21 3.51
N ASP A 3 8.80 -5.05 3.77
CA ASP A 3 10.20 -4.67 3.61
C ASP A 3 10.55 -4.31 2.16
N ALA A 4 9.99 -5.04 1.18
CA ALA A 4 10.25 -4.78 -0.23
C ALA A 4 9.70 -3.41 -0.69
N VAL A 5 8.51 -3.02 -0.18
CA VAL A 5 7.93 -1.70 -0.47
C VAL A 5 8.73 -0.61 0.23
N GLU A 6 9.07 -0.81 1.51
CA GLU A 6 9.87 0.16 2.28
C GLU A 6 11.26 0.37 1.67
N GLU A 7 11.95 -0.70 1.29
CA GLU A 7 13.26 -0.62 0.63
C GLU A 7 13.18 0.07 -0.73
N GLU A 8 12.15 -0.22 -1.54
CA GLU A 8 12.01 0.40 -2.86
C GLU A 8 11.66 1.89 -2.74
N MET A 9 10.71 2.25 -1.86
CA MET A 9 10.36 3.65 -1.62
C MET A 9 11.55 4.43 -1.06
N LYS A 10 12.34 3.81 -0.16
CA LYS A 10 13.58 4.39 0.36
C LYS A 10 14.62 4.63 -0.73
N LYS A 11 14.79 3.70 -1.68
CA LYS A 11 15.66 3.90 -2.86
C LYS A 11 15.20 5.05 -3.74
N ARG A 12 13.88 5.27 -3.82
CA ARG A 12 13.26 6.38 -4.55
C ARG A 12 13.29 7.71 -3.78
N GLY A 13 13.79 7.72 -2.53
CA GLY A 13 13.95 8.91 -1.70
C GLY A 13 12.79 9.20 -0.77
N HIS A 14 11.80 8.32 -0.67
CA HIS A 14 10.65 8.46 0.21
C HIS A 14 10.83 7.63 1.48
N ASN A 15 10.48 8.20 2.63
CA ASN A 15 10.52 7.49 3.91
C ASN A 15 9.12 7.02 4.30
N VAL A 16 8.76 5.81 3.90
CA VAL A 16 7.45 5.21 4.18
C VAL A 16 7.54 4.16 5.29
N HIS A 17 6.46 4.00 6.05
CA HIS A 17 6.26 2.87 6.94
C HIS A 17 5.10 2.03 6.42
N VAL A 18 5.28 0.72 6.30
CA VAL A 18 4.25 -0.18 5.78
C VAL A 18 3.91 -1.20 6.84
N ASP A 19 2.66 -1.27 7.29
CA ASP A 19 2.24 -2.34 8.21
C ASP A 19 1.50 -3.46 7.49
N ALA A 20 1.87 -4.70 7.80
CA ALA A 20 1.22 -5.88 7.27
C ALA A 20 0.18 -6.38 8.29
N VAL A 21 -1.10 -6.13 7.99
CA VAL A 21 -2.23 -6.57 8.82
C VAL A 21 -3.04 -7.61 8.04
N MET A 22 -3.58 -8.62 8.74
CA MET A 22 -4.49 -9.58 8.12
C MET A 22 -5.82 -8.90 7.82
N ILE A 23 -6.42 -9.20 6.66
CA ILE A 23 -7.68 -8.57 6.22
C ILE A 23 -8.81 -8.64 7.26
N LYS A 24 -8.91 -9.75 7.99
CA LYS A 24 -9.94 -9.97 9.02
C LYS A 24 -9.83 -9.00 10.20
N ASP A 25 -8.66 -8.41 10.41
CA ASP A 25 -8.36 -7.48 11.50
C ASP A 25 -8.38 -6.01 11.02
N VAL A 26 -8.62 -5.77 9.72
CA VAL A 26 -8.75 -4.43 9.14
C VAL A 26 -10.14 -3.87 9.46
N ASN A 27 -10.19 -2.67 10.03
CA ASN A 27 -11.42 -1.93 10.29
C ASN A 27 -11.28 -0.45 9.86
N GLU A 28 -12.40 0.27 9.80
CA GLU A 28 -12.43 1.65 9.31
C GLU A 28 -11.59 2.60 10.18
N ASP A 29 -11.65 2.43 11.51
CA ASP A 29 -10.90 3.26 12.46
C ASP A 29 -9.40 3.13 12.23
N MET A 30 -8.90 1.90 12.09
CA MET A 30 -7.51 1.62 11.77
C MET A 30 -7.11 2.28 10.44
N LEU A 31 -7.93 2.16 9.38
CA LEU A 31 -7.60 2.79 8.10
C LEU A 31 -7.55 4.33 8.17
N ASN A 32 -8.27 4.97 9.10
CA ASN A 32 -8.18 6.43 9.26
C ASN A 32 -6.82 6.89 9.80
N HIS A 33 -6.00 6.00 10.35
CA HIS A 33 -4.66 6.28 10.85
C HIS A 33 -3.57 6.05 9.79
N TYR A 34 -3.93 5.59 8.59
CA TYR A 34 -3.01 5.33 7.49
C TYR A 34 -3.31 6.25 6.31
N ASP A 35 -2.29 6.56 5.51
CA ASP A 35 -2.46 7.41 4.33
C ASP A 35 -2.89 6.63 3.08
N ALA A 36 -2.60 5.32 3.04
CA ALA A 36 -2.88 4.46 1.91
C ALA A 36 -3.17 3.02 2.34
N TYR A 37 -4.05 2.34 1.60
CA TYR A 37 -4.37 0.94 1.85
C TYR A 37 -3.88 0.07 0.68
N LEU A 38 -2.83 -0.71 0.91
CA LEU A 38 -2.25 -1.62 -0.08
C LEU A 38 -2.81 -3.03 0.12
N THR A 39 -3.54 -3.55 -0.87
CA THR A 39 -4.13 -4.90 -0.79
C THR A 39 -3.56 -5.85 -1.85
N ILE A 40 -3.29 -7.09 -1.44
CA ILE A 40 -2.75 -8.16 -2.30
C ILE A 40 -3.87 -8.94 -2.98
N ALA A 41 -5.07 -8.91 -2.41
CA ALA A 41 -6.22 -9.66 -2.90
C ALA A 41 -7.42 -8.73 -3.03
N LYS A 42 -8.35 -9.07 -3.93
CA LYS A 42 -9.66 -8.41 -3.93
C LYS A 42 -10.26 -8.54 -2.54
N THR A 43 -10.46 -7.39 -1.92
CA THR A 43 -10.88 -7.29 -0.54
C THR A 43 -12.26 -6.67 -0.53
N ASP A 44 -13.24 -7.49 -0.14
CA ASP A 44 -14.62 -7.06 0.03
C ASP A 44 -14.75 -6.53 1.47
N LEU A 45 -14.32 -5.28 1.65
CA LEU A 45 -14.50 -4.59 2.92
C LEU A 45 -15.99 -4.23 3.06
N ALA A 46 -16.55 -4.46 4.24
CA ALA A 46 -17.93 -4.08 4.55
C ALA A 46 -18.16 -2.54 4.62
N PHE A 47 -17.10 -1.77 4.38
CA PHE A 47 -17.06 -0.31 4.42
C PHE A 47 -16.18 0.20 3.27
N GLN A 48 -16.39 1.46 2.86
CA GLN A 48 -15.57 2.10 1.84
C GLN A 48 -14.40 2.84 2.51
N PRO A 49 -13.13 2.51 2.20
CA PRO A 49 -11.98 3.26 2.69
C PRO A 49 -12.04 4.71 2.20
N LYS A 50 -11.79 5.66 3.10
CA LYS A 50 -11.64 7.09 2.75
C LYS A 50 -10.27 7.39 2.14
N ILE A 51 -9.32 6.48 2.35
CA ILE A 51 -7.94 6.56 1.91
C ILE A 51 -7.76 5.82 0.58
N PRO A 52 -6.80 6.23 -0.26
CA PRO A 52 -6.53 5.58 -1.54
C PRO A 52 -6.24 4.08 -1.37
N LEU A 53 -7.02 3.26 -2.07
CA LEU A 53 -6.83 1.82 -2.18
C LEU A 53 -5.90 1.51 -3.36
N ILE A 54 -4.82 0.77 -3.09
CA ILE A 54 -3.87 0.28 -4.08
C ILE A 54 -3.98 -1.24 -4.16
N GLU A 55 -4.51 -1.74 -5.27
CA GLU A 55 -4.55 -3.18 -5.55
C GLU A 55 -3.20 -3.64 -6.13
N ALA A 56 -2.36 -4.21 -5.26
CA ALA A 56 -1.09 -4.81 -5.63
C ALA A 56 -1.28 -6.15 -6.37
N GLY A 57 -2.33 -6.90 -6.02
CA GLY A 57 -2.51 -8.25 -6.52
C GLY A 57 -1.39 -9.20 -6.06
N PRO A 58 -1.41 -10.47 -6.49
CA PRO A 58 -0.40 -11.44 -6.11
C PRO A 58 0.97 -11.23 -6.77
N ILE A 59 1.09 -10.26 -7.68
CA ILE A 59 2.28 -10.04 -8.49
C ILE A 59 3.47 -9.56 -7.65
N LEU A 60 3.21 -8.79 -6.58
CA LEU A 60 4.24 -8.20 -5.74
C LEU A 60 5.15 -9.23 -5.07
N TYR A 61 4.60 -10.42 -4.78
CA TYR A 61 5.36 -11.51 -4.14
C TYR A 61 5.78 -12.62 -5.13
N ARG A 62 5.10 -12.74 -6.28
CA ARG A 62 5.42 -13.80 -7.25
C ARG A 62 6.53 -13.41 -8.22
N ILE A 63 6.52 -12.17 -8.69
CA ILE A 63 7.44 -11.73 -9.76
C ILE A 63 7.90 -10.30 -9.43
N PRO A 64 9.01 -10.15 -8.67
CA PRO A 64 9.51 -8.84 -8.23
C PRO A 64 9.75 -7.86 -9.39
N ALA A 65 10.19 -8.36 -10.55
CA ALA A 65 10.40 -7.55 -11.76
C ALA A 65 9.11 -6.93 -12.32
N MET A 66 7.94 -7.50 -12.02
CA MET A 66 6.63 -6.97 -12.42
C MET A 66 5.91 -6.21 -11.30
N ALA A 67 6.57 -5.98 -10.16
CA ALA A 67 6.03 -5.19 -9.07
C ALA A 67 6.18 -3.67 -9.30
N GLN A 68 6.98 -3.24 -10.29
CA GLN A 68 7.17 -1.83 -10.67
C GLN A 68 5.87 -1.00 -10.73
N PRO A 69 4.82 -1.39 -11.47
CA PRO A 69 3.59 -0.61 -11.54
C PRO A 69 2.87 -0.46 -10.20
N VAL A 70 3.11 -1.34 -9.23
CA VAL A 70 2.57 -1.19 -7.88
C VAL A 70 3.39 -0.19 -7.09
N TYR A 71 4.72 -0.25 -7.17
CA TYR A 71 5.59 0.74 -6.55
C TYR A 71 5.33 2.14 -7.09
N ASP A 72 5.11 2.28 -8.39
CA ASP A 72 4.80 3.57 -9.01
C ASP A 72 3.48 4.16 -8.47
N LYS A 73 2.46 3.32 -8.24
CA LYS A 73 1.21 3.74 -7.60
C LYS A 73 1.38 4.14 -6.14
N VAL A 74 2.19 3.39 -5.39
CA VAL A 74 2.51 3.72 -3.99
C VAL A 74 3.21 5.07 -3.94
N GLU A 75 4.21 5.28 -4.79
CA GLU A 75 4.94 6.55 -4.90
C GLU A 75 4.01 7.71 -5.28
N GLU A 76 3.06 7.51 -6.21
CA GLU A 76 2.08 8.54 -6.56
C GLU A 76 1.24 8.96 -5.35
N VAL A 77 0.80 8.01 -4.53
CA VAL A 77 0.05 8.30 -3.31
C VAL A 77 0.91 8.99 -2.27
N VAL A 78 2.13 8.50 -2.03
CA VAL A 78 3.08 9.12 -1.09
C VAL A 78 3.34 10.57 -1.48
N LYS A 79 3.58 10.85 -2.77
CA LYS A 79 3.78 12.21 -3.27
C LYS A 79 2.55 13.10 -3.10
N LYS A 80 1.33 12.56 -3.16
CA LYS A 80 0.11 13.33 -2.89
C LYS A 80 0.05 13.73 -1.42
N VAL A 81 0.30 12.77 -0.53
CA VAL A 81 0.30 12.97 0.93
C VAL A 81 1.42 13.93 1.37
N GLU A 82 2.62 13.83 0.80
CA GLU A 82 3.74 14.74 1.12
C GLU A 82 3.54 16.17 0.62
N ASN A 83 2.66 16.40 -0.36
CA ASN A 83 2.38 17.71 -0.94
C ASN A 83 1.09 18.36 -0.38
N GLU A 84 0.35 17.68 0.50
CA GLU A 84 -0.77 18.23 1.30
C GLU A 84 -0.28 18.78 2.64
#